data_AF-A0A7C9END0-F1
#
_entry.id   AF-A0A7C9END0-F1
#
_cell.length_a   1.000
_cell.length_b   1.000
_cell.length_c   1.000
_cell.angle_alpha   90.00
_cell.angle_beta   90.00
_cell.angle_gamma   90.00
#
_symmetry.space_group_name_H-M   'P 1'
#
loop_
_entity.id
_entity.type
_entity.pdbx_description
1 polymer ?
#
loop_
_entity_poly.entity_id
_entity_poly.type
_entity_poly.pdbx_seq_one_letter_code
_entity_poly.pdbx_strand_id
1 'polypeptide(L)'
;SLNENVKKCQYAVRGELYLRASELQKEGKKIIFTNVGNPHALGQKPLTFPRQVIALCQAPFLLDDPNVGLLFPADAVARAKHYLAMTSGGLGAYSDSRGLIGIRKEIAEFIGRRDGYPSDPELIFLTDGASKGVMQILNVIIRGQ
;
A
#
# COMPACT_ATOMS: atom_id res chain seq x y z
N SER A 1 34.27 5.93 5.58
CA SER A 1 33.41 6.59 6.58
C SER A 1 31.96 6.58 6.09
N LEU A 2 30.96 6.62 6.97
CA LEU A 2 29.54 6.77 6.57
C LEU A 2 29.22 8.22 6.15
N ASN A 3 28.20 8.38 5.30
CA ASN A 3 27.64 9.67 4.89
C ASN A 3 27.13 10.47 6.11
N GLU A 4 27.53 11.75 6.23
CA GLU A 4 27.17 12.63 7.35
C GLU A 4 25.66 12.90 7.47
N ASN A 5 24.93 12.95 6.36
CA ASN A 5 23.48 13.12 6.36
C ASN A 5 22.79 11.92 7.03
N VAL A 6 23.32 10.71 6.84
CA VAL A 6 22.81 9.49 7.50
C VAL A 6 23.09 9.54 9.00
N LYS A 7 24.28 9.99 9.40
CA LYS A 7 24.64 10.12 10.83
C LYS A 7 23.79 11.15 11.56
N LYS A 8 23.42 12.25 10.89
CA LYS A 8 22.61 13.33 11.46
C LYS A 8 21.11 13.05 11.42
N CYS A 9 20.66 12.12 10.59
CA CYS A 9 19.24 11.80 10.44
C CYS A 9 18.66 11.20 11.73
N GLN A 10 17.47 11.65 12.12
CA GLN A 10 16.74 11.16 13.30
C GLN A 10 15.33 10.73 12.91
N TYR A 11 14.90 9.56 13.38
CA TYR A 11 13.54 9.03 13.16
C TYR A 11 12.91 8.55 14.47
N ALA A 12 12.32 9.50 15.20
CA ALA A 12 11.87 9.30 16.58
C ALA A 12 10.73 8.27 16.74
N VAL A 13 9.90 8.07 15.71
CA VAL A 13 8.75 7.14 15.73
C VAL A 13 9.19 5.70 16.06
N ARG A 14 10.40 5.31 15.65
CA ARG A 14 11.05 4.05 16.01
C ARG A 14 12.42 4.28 16.65
N GLY A 15 12.53 5.34 17.45
CA GLY A 15 13.75 5.74 18.14
C GLY A 15 13.94 5.05 19.49
N GLU A 16 14.69 5.70 20.37
CA GLU A 16 15.13 5.16 21.67
C GLU A 16 14.00 4.59 22.54
N LEU A 17 12.87 5.31 22.64
CA LEU A 17 11.71 4.83 23.42
C LEU A 17 11.15 3.52 22.87
N TYR A 18 11.07 3.36 21.55
CA TYR A 18 10.61 2.12 20.93
C TYR A 18 11.60 0.98 21.19
N LEU A 19 12.91 1.24 21.12
CA LEU A 19 13.95 0.26 21.40
C LEU A 19 13.87 -0.22 22.86
N ARG A 20 13.78 0.71 23.81
CA ARG A 20 13.65 0.37 25.23
C ARG A 20 12.36 -0.40 25.50
N ALA A 21 11.23 0.03 24.92
CA ALA A 21 9.97 -0.70 25.04
C ALA A 21 10.07 -2.13 24.47
N SER A 22 10.82 -2.33 23.38
CA SER A 22 11.06 -3.66 22.78
C SER A 22 11.92 -4.56 23.68
N GLU A 23 12.93 -4.01 24.36
CA GLU A 23 13.71 -4.75 25.37
C GLU A 23 12.85 -5.20 26.53
N LEU A 24 12.05 -4.27 27.09
CA LEU A 24 11.13 -4.58 28.19
C LEU A 24 10.13 -5.67 27.80
N GLN A 25 9.67 -5.69 26.55
CA GLN A 25 8.81 -6.75 26.04
C GLN A 25 9.53 -8.11 26.02
N LYS A 26 10.81 -8.14 25.62
CA LYS A 26 11.64 -9.38 25.66
C LYS A 26 11.89 -9.86 27.08
N GLU A 27 11.95 -8.95 28.05
CA GLU A 27 12.00 -9.25 29.49
C GLU A 27 10.65 -9.78 30.03
N GLY A 28 9.62 -9.93 29.18
CA GLY A 28 8.31 -10.46 29.55
C GLY A 28 7.32 -9.40 30.05
N LYS A 29 7.65 -8.11 29.99
CA LYS A 29 6.71 -7.06 30.36
C LYS A 29 5.62 -6.91 29.30
N LYS A 30 4.39 -6.73 29.75
CA LYS A 30 3.28 -6.38 28.86
C LYS A 30 3.43 -4.94 28.40
N ILE A 31 3.73 -4.75 27.12
CA ILE A 31 3.89 -3.45 26.48
C ILE A 31 2.77 -3.27 25.45
N ILE A 32 2.17 -2.08 25.43
CA ILE A 32 1.21 -1.68 24.39
C ILE A 32 1.87 -0.57 23.58
N PHE A 33 2.13 -0.84 22.30
CA PHE A 33 2.76 0.11 21.40
C PHE A 33 1.72 1.09 20.85
N THR A 34 1.77 2.34 21.33
CA THR A 34 0.92 3.45 20.85
C THR A 34 1.71 4.50 20.05
N ASN A 35 2.96 4.19 19.70
CA ASN A 35 3.89 5.09 19.01
C ASN A 35 3.68 5.15 17.48
N VAL A 36 2.98 4.19 16.89
CA VAL A 36 2.71 4.11 15.44
C VAL A 36 1.24 3.90 15.20
N GLY A 37 0.67 4.62 14.23
CA GLY A 37 -0.64 4.30 13.67
C GLY A 37 -0.61 2.97 12.91
N ASN A 38 -0.67 1.85 13.64
CA ASN A 38 -0.73 0.49 13.10
C ASN A 38 -2.02 -0.20 13.59
N PRO A 39 -3.19 0.15 13.02
CA PRO A 39 -4.46 -0.26 13.60
C PRO A 39 -4.69 -1.77 13.63
N HIS A 40 -4.20 -2.50 12.61
CA HIS A 40 -4.30 -3.96 12.57
C HIS A 40 -3.52 -4.62 13.71
N ALA A 41 -2.36 -4.09 14.10
CA ALA A 41 -1.61 -4.60 15.26
C ALA A 41 -2.34 -4.35 16.59
N LEU A 42 -3.29 -3.41 16.61
CA LEU A 42 -4.15 -3.10 17.76
C LEU A 42 -5.53 -3.77 17.65
N GLY A 43 -5.72 -4.70 16.71
CA GLY A 43 -6.92 -5.52 16.62
C GLY A 43 -8.00 -5.01 15.66
N GLN A 44 -7.74 -3.95 14.88
CA GLN A 44 -8.65 -3.59 13.79
C GLN A 44 -8.77 -4.76 12.81
N LYS A 45 -10.00 -5.24 12.60
CA LYS A 45 -10.27 -6.30 11.61
C LYS A 45 -10.09 -5.74 10.19
N PRO A 46 -9.42 -6.46 9.28
CA PRO A 46 -9.32 -6.05 7.89
C PRO A 46 -10.69 -5.99 7.22
N LEU A 47 -10.84 -5.10 6.24
CA LEU A 47 -12.03 -5.08 5.39
C LEU A 47 -12.06 -6.34 4.51
N THR A 48 -13.21 -7.02 4.47
CA THR A 48 -13.37 -8.31 3.78
C THR A 48 -13.23 -8.19 2.26
N PHE A 49 -13.90 -7.21 1.64
CA PHE A 49 -13.97 -7.09 0.19
C PHE A 49 -12.59 -6.91 -0.47
N PRO A 50 -11.70 -5.99 -0.03
CA PRO A 50 -10.36 -5.88 -0.61
C PRO A 50 -9.52 -7.16 -0.43
N ARG A 51 -9.68 -7.87 0.69
CA ARG A 51 -8.97 -9.14 0.95
C ARG A 51 -9.39 -10.22 -0.04
N GLN A 52 -10.69 -10.33 -0.31
CA GLN A 52 -11.25 -11.27 -1.27
C GLN A 52 -10.76 -10.98 -2.69
N VAL A 53 -10.83 -9.71 -3.12
CA VAL A 53 -10.37 -9.30 -4.45
C VAL A 53 -8.87 -9.58 -4.63
N ILE A 54 -8.04 -9.19 -3.67
CA ILE A 54 -6.58 -9.42 -3.75
C ILE A 54 -6.27 -10.92 -3.77
N ALA A 55 -6.96 -11.73 -2.95
CA ALA A 55 -6.76 -13.18 -2.95
C ALA A 55 -7.04 -13.80 -4.33
N LEU A 56 -8.15 -13.42 -4.97
CA LEU A 56 -8.49 -13.88 -6.32
C LEU A 56 -7.50 -13.38 -7.38
N CYS A 57 -6.98 -12.16 -7.26
CA CYS A 57 -5.95 -11.67 -8.19
C CYS A 57 -4.59 -12.37 -7.98
N GLN A 58 -4.25 -12.79 -6.76
CA GLN A 58 -3.02 -13.51 -6.44
C GLN A 58 -3.10 -15.00 -6.82
N ALA A 59 -4.29 -15.59 -6.74
CA ALA A 59 -4.55 -16.99 -7.09
C ALA A 59 -5.63 -17.07 -8.19
N PRO A 60 -5.34 -16.59 -9.42
CA PRO A 60 -6.34 -16.46 -10.48
C PRO A 60 -6.94 -17.81 -10.91
N PHE A 61 -6.26 -18.94 -10.69
CA PHE A 61 -6.79 -20.28 -10.94
C PHE A 61 -8.07 -20.59 -10.14
N LEU A 62 -8.33 -19.88 -9.02
CA LEU A 62 -9.57 -19.99 -8.27
C LEU A 62 -10.77 -19.46 -9.05
N LEU A 63 -10.57 -18.58 -10.04
CA LEU A 63 -11.64 -18.04 -10.88
C LEU A 63 -12.22 -19.05 -11.87
N ASP A 64 -11.47 -20.13 -12.13
CA ASP A 64 -11.88 -21.23 -13.01
C ASP A 64 -12.63 -22.34 -12.25
N ASP A 65 -12.61 -22.30 -10.91
CA ASP A 65 -13.35 -23.26 -10.08
C ASP A 65 -14.86 -22.95 -10.15
N PRO A 66 -15.71 -23.93 -10.55
CA PRO A 66 -17.17 -23.72 -10.59
C PRO A 66 -17.78 -23.36 -9.23
N ASN A 67 -17.09 -23.64 -8.13
CA ASN A 67 -17.51 -23.35 -6.77
C ASN A 67 -17.02 -21.99 -6.25
N VAL A 68 -16.30 -21.19 -7.05
CA VAL A 68 -15.76 -19.89 -6.60
C VAL A 68 -16.85 -18.99 -6.00
N GLY A 69 -18.07 -19.03 -6.55
CA GLY A 69 -19.23 -18.27 -6.06
C GLY A 69 -19.79 -18.73 -4.71
N LEU A 70 -19.41 -19.92 -4.23
CA LEU A 70 -19.75 -20.38 -2.88
C LEU A 70 -18.84 -19.75 -1.82
N LEU A 71 -17.62 -19.36 -2.19
CA LEU A 71 -16.60 -18.83 -1.28
C LEU A 71 -16.44 -17.31 -1.39
N PHE A 72 -16.68 -16.74 -2.57
CA PHE A 72 -16.48 -15.33 -2.88
C PHE A 72 -17.77 -14.70 -3.41
N PRO A 73 -18.13 -13.49 -2.95
CA PRO A 73 -19.29 -12.80 -3.48
C PRO A 73 -19.05 -12.36 -4.93
N ALA A 74 -20.14 -12.25 -5.69
CA ALA A 74 -20.08 -12.01 -7.13
C ALA A 74 -19.37 -10.70 -7.51
N ASP A 75 -19.49 -9.67 -6.68
CA ASP A 75 -18.84 -8.38 -6.85
C ASP A 75 -17.31 -8.46 -6.66
N ALA A 76 -16.83 -9.27 -5.70
CA ALA A 76 -15.40 -9.51 -5.52
C ALA A 76 -14.81 -10.29 -6.70
N VAL A 77 -15.52 -11.31 -7.20
CA VAL A 77 -15.12 -12.07 -8.39
C VAL A 77 -15.06 -11.16 -9.62
N ALA A 78 -16.09 -10.34 -9.84
CA ALA A 78 -16.13 -9.40 -10.95
C ALA A 78 -15.00 -8.37 -10.86
N ARG A 79 -14.73 -7.82 -9.67
CA ARG A 79 -13.64 -6.87 -9.45
C ARG A 79 -12.26 -7.49 -9.69
N ALA A 80 -12.04 -8.73 -9.25
CA ALA A 80 -10.79 -9.44 -9.50
C ALA A 80 -10.56 -9.68 -11.00
N LYS A 81 -11.59 -10.15 -11.73
CA LYS A 81 -11.53 -10.31 -13.20
C LYS A 81 -11.23 -8.97 -13.90
N HIS A 82 -11.85 -7.89 -13.45
CA HIS A 82 -11.59 -6.55 -13.97
C HIS A 82 -10.12 -6.13 -13.81
N TYR A 83 -9.55 -6.29 -12.61
CA TYR A 83 -8.14 -5.96 -12.37
C TYR A 83 -7.18 -6.85 -13.15
N LEU A 84 -7.43 -8.16 -13.23
CA LEU A 84 -6.59 -9.08 -14.00
C LEU A 84 -6.58 -8.74 -15.49
N ALA A 85 -7.73 -8.34 -16.06
CA ALA A 85 -7.83 -7.90 -17.45
C ALA A 85 -7.01 -6.64 -17.76
N MET A 86 -6.69 -5.82 -16.74
CA MET A 86 -5.84 -4.63 -16.87
C MET A 86 -4.34 -4.91 -16.69
N THR A 87 -3.97 -6.16 -16.40
CA THR A 87 -2.58 -6.57 -16.15
C THR A 87 -2.08 -7.56 -17.18
N SER A 88 -1.20 -7.11 -18.08
CA SER A 88 -0.50 -7.98 -19.02
C SER A 88 0.54 -8.82 -18.27
N GLY A 89 0.26 -10.11 -18.06
CA GLY A 89 1.14 -11.01 -17.27
C GLY A 89 0.74 -11.14 -15.79
N GLY A 90 -0.45 -10.68 -15.42
CA GLY A 90 -0.97 -10.79 -14.04
C GLY A 90 -0.27 -9.85 -13.06
N LEU A 91 -0.47 -10.08 -11.76
CA LEU A 91 0.07 -9.22 -10.70
C LEU A 91 1.60 -9.27 -10.53
N GLY A 92 2.27 -10.25 -11.12
CA GLY A 92 3.72 -10.44 -10.98
C GLY A 92 4.56 -9.66 -11.99
N ALA A 93 3.94 -9.14 -13.06
CA ALA A 93 4.64 -8.41 -14.09
C ALA A 93 4.93 -6.96 -13.66
N TYR A 94 6.00 -6.38 -14.19
CA TYR A 94 6.25 -4.94 -14.03
C TYR A 94 5.16 -4.12 -14.72
N SER A 95 4.77 -3.03 -14.08
CA SER A 95 3.92 -2.00 -14.67
C SER A 95 4.75 -0.88 -15.30
N ASP A 96 4.08 0.05 -15.98
CA ASP A 96 4.62 1.38 -16.26
C ASP A 96 5.20 2.00 -14.98
N SER A 97 6.24 2.83 -15.09
CA SER A 97 6.94 3.43 -13.94
C SER A 97 6.03 4.29 -13.05
N ARG A 98 4.90 4.77 -13.58
CA ARG A 98 3.89 5.53 -12.83
C ARG A 98 2.82 4.63 -12.22
N GLY A 99 2.82 3.34 -12.55
CA GLY A 99 1.81 2.37 -12.20
C GLY A 99 0.83 2.05 -13.34
N LEU A 100 0.04 1.01 -13.13
CA LEU A 100 -0.96 0.52 -14.09
C LEU A 100 -1.95 1.63 -14.47
N ILE A 101 -2.07 1.92 -15.76
CA ILE A 101 -2.95 2.97 -16.29
C ILE A 101 -4.41 2.80 -15.85
N GLY A 102 -4.92 1.56 -15.81
CA GLY A 102 -6.27 1.27 -15.35
C GLY A 102 -6.52 1.72 -13.90
N ILE A 103 -5.56 1.43 -13.01
CA ILE A 103 -5.63 1.85 -11.60
C ILE A 103 -5.50 3.37 -11.49
N ARG A 104 -4.62 4.01 -12.28
CA ARG A 104 -4.50 5.48 -12.30
C ARG A 104 -5.79 6.16 -12.73
N LYS A 105 -6.54 5.58 -13.69
CA LYS A 105 -7.86 6.07 -14.09
C LYS A 105 -8.89 5.97 -12.95
N GLU A 106 -8.96 4.83 -12.27
CA GLU A 106 -9.88 4.69 -11.12
C GLU A 106 -9.57 5.70 -10.00
N ILE A 107 -8.29 5.98 -9.75
CA ILE A 107 -7.87 7.00 -8.78
C ILE A 107 -8.28 8.41 -9.24
N ALA A 108 -8.04 8.74 -10.51
CA ALA A 108 -8.45 10.02 -11.09
C ALA A 108 -9.96 10.24 -10.94
N GLU A 109 -10.77 9.22 -11.27
CA GLU A 109 -12.22 9.26 -11.09
C GLU A 109 -12.63 9.43 -9.63
N PHE A 110 -11.96 8.73 -8.70
CA PHE A 110 -12.21 8.88 -7.27
C PHE A 110 -11.93 10.31 -6.80
N ILE A 111 -10.77 10.88 -7.16
CA ILE A 111 -10.42 12.26 -6.83
C ILE A 111 -11.46 13.22 -7.40
N GLY A 112 -11.87 13.03 -8.65
CA GLY A 112 -12.85 13.91 -9.28
C GLY A 112 -14.24 13.84 -8.64
N ARG A 113 -14.68 12.65 -8.24
CA ARG A 113 -15.94 12.49 -7.47
C ARG A 113 -15.85 13.13 -6.08
N ARG A 114 -14.70 13.01 -5.40
CA ARG A 114 -14.48 13.56 -4.06
C ARG A 114 -14.45 15.09 -4.08
N ASP A 115 -13.78 15.67 -5.08
CA ASP A 115 -13.45 17.10 -5.12
C ASP A 115 -14.41 17.93 -6.00
N GLY A 116 -15.17 17.29 -6.90
CA GLY A 116 -16.05 17.97 -7.85
C GLY A 116 -15.34 18.59 -9.06
N TYR A 117 -14.05 18.29 -9.26
CA TYR A 117 -13.22 18.79 -10.36
C TYR A 117 -12.54 17.63 -11.09
N PRO A 118 -12.30 17.73 -12.41
CA PRO A 118 -11.61 16.66 -13.14
C PRO A 118 -10.19 16.45 -12.61
N SER A 119 -9.74 15.19 -12.60
CA SER A 119 -8.37 14.79 -12.28
C SER A 119 -7.78 14.02 -13.45
N ASP A 120 -6.50 14.23 -13.75
CA ASP A 120 -5.81 13.62 -14.89
C ASP A 120 -5.01 12.38 -14.43
N PRO A 121 -5.29 11.17 -14.96
CA PRO A 121 -4.51 9.97 -14.65
C PRO A 121 -3.03 10.08 -15.02
N GLU A 122 -2.64 10.94 -15.97
CA GLU A 122 -1.25 11.14 -16.36
C GLU A 122 -0.42 11.91 -15.33
N LEU A 123 -1.09 12.59 -14.40
CA LEU A 123 -0.48 13.29 -13.26
C LEU A 123 -0.41 12.42 -11.99
N ILE A 124 -0.87 11.16 -12.05
CA ILE A 124 -0.90 10.25 -10.91
C ILE A 124 0.27 9.27 -10.97
N PHE A 125 1.01 9.16 -9.87
CA PHE A 125 2.12 8.23 -9.69
C PHE A 125 1.81 7.31 -8.51
N LEU A 126 1.76 6.00 -8.76
CA LEU A 126 1.63 4.99 -7.71
C LEU A 126 2.99 4.80 -7.03
N THR A 127 3.00 4.74 -5.70
CA THR A 127 4.21 4.54 -4.90
C THR A 127 3.96 3.53 -3.79
N ASP A 128 5.03 2.90 -3.29
CA ASP A 128 4.96 1.98 -2.14
C ASP A 128 4.73 2.76 -0.83
N GLY A 129 3.47 3.18 -0.65
CA GLY A 129 3.07 4.11 0.39
C GLY A 129 3.52 5.55 0.13
N ALA A 130 2.97 6.49 0.91
CA ALA A 130 3.23 7.92 0.74
C ALA A 130 4.69 8.31 1.00
N SER A 131 5.41 7.59 1.87
CA SER A 131 6.81 7.89 2.23
C SER A 131 7.73 7.90 1.01
N LYS A 132 7.51 7.02 0.04
CA LYS A 132 8.29 6.98 -1.21
C LYS A 132 8.06 8.22 -2.06
N GLY A 133 6.83 8.69 -2.15
CA GLY A 133 6.50 9.95 -2.83
C GLY A 133 7.20 11.15 -2.18
N VAL A 134 7.18 11.24 -0.84
CA VAL A 134 7.88 12.32 -0.12
C VAL A 134 9.38 12.31 -0.43
N MET A 135 10.03 11.15 -0.36
CA MET A 135 11.47 11.05 -0.67
C MET A 135 11.79 11.45 -2.10
N GLN A 136 10.97 11.02 -3.08
CA GLN A 136 11.16 11.38 -4.48
C GLN A 136 11.08 12.90 -4.68
N ILE A 137 10.06 13.55 -4.11
CA ILE A 137 9.91 15.00 -4.21
C ILE A 137 11.07 15.75 -3.54
N LEU A 138 11.47 15.34 -2.32
CA LEU A 138 12.59 15.97 -1.63
C LEU A 138 13.90 15.87 -2.44
N ASN A 139 14.18 14.70 -3.02
CA ASN A 139 15.36 14.50 -3.87
C ASN A 139 15.32 15.35 -5.15
N VAL A 140 14.15 15.64 -5.69
CA VAL A 140 14.00 16.47 -6.90
C VAL A 140 14.20 17.96 -6.59
N ILE A 141 13.70 18.46 -5.45
CA ILE A 141 13.67 19.89 -5.16
C ILE A 141 14.92 20.40 -4.42
N ILE A 142 15.58 19.56 -3.61
CA ILE A 142 16.79 19.95 -2.88
C ILE A 142 17.98 19.88 -3.84
N ARG A 143 18.65 21.01 -4.08
CA ARG A 143 19.84 21.14 -4.95
C ARG A 143 21.07 21.53 -4.12
N GLY A 144 22.26 21.21 -4.64
CA GLY A 144 23.54 21.73 -4.11
C GLY A 144 24.09 20.97 -2.90
N GLN A 145 23.79 19.67 -2.77
CA GLN A 145 24.51 18.74 -1.93
C GLN A 145 25.39 17.82 -2.77
#